data_AF-A0A429MQD2-F1
#
_entry.id   AF-A0A429MQD2-F1
#
_cell.length_a   1.000
_cell.length_b   1.000
_cell.length_c   1.000
_cell.angle_alpha   90.00
_cell.angle_beta   90.00
_cell.angle_gamma   90.00
#
_symmetry.space_group_name_H-M   'P 1'
#
loop_
_entity.id
_entity.type
_entity.pdbx_description
1 polymer ?
#
loop_
_entity_poly.entity_id
_entity_poly.type
_entity_poly.pdbx_seq_one_letter_code
_entity_poly.pdbx_strand_id
1 'polypeptide(L)'
;MNYTNNKRILTRSALVLAMLSSLAGCGSDNDDTTVPSTTKPPQLSPAVGVKMTGRCSDLLGFHYNNTVISSATLQEAGTLTVANKPIGAHCLVKGYMDQRVSPVDGQTYQIGFEMRLPIDWNGRFLYQGNGGTDGNLVPATGQVGSGGPMTNALHDGFAVISSDAGHNASQNPMFGLDPQARIDYGYGAITKLTPMAKKLIKTAYGKLPDRSYA
;
A
#
# COMPACT_ATOMS: atom_id res chain seq x y z
N MET A 1 2.11 84.67 5.09
CA MET A 1 2.89 84.80 6.35
C MET A 1 3.09 83.38 6.87
N ASN A 2 4.21 82.65 6.66
CA ASN A 2 5.63 82.99 6.81
C ASN A 2 5.88 83.65 8.19
N TYR A 3 6.67 83.14 9.14
CA TYR A 3 8.05 82.63 9.06
C TYR A 3 8.40 81.68 10.25
N THR A 4 9.07 80.57 9.92
CA THR A 4 10.26 79.91 10.54
C THR A 4 10.42 79.71 12.06
N ASN A 5 10.91 78.51 12.43
CA ASN A 5 12.27 78.44 13.00
C ASN A 5 13.00 77.12 12.69
N ASN A 6 14.33 77.23 12.72
CA ASN A 6 15.32 76.51 11.93
C ASN A 6 15.96 75.30 12.64
N LYS A 7 16.30 74.28 11.83
CA LYS A 7 17.41 73.30 11.88
C LYS A 7 18.14 73.02 13.21
N ARG A 8 18.27 71.72 13.54
CA ARG A 8 19.60 71.05 13.62
C ARG A 8 19.54 69.61 13.10
N ILE A 9 20.41 69.34 12.14
CA ILE A 9 20.72 68.05 11.54
C ILE A 9 21.54 67.26 12.55
N LEU A 10 21.12 66.02 12.85
CA LEU A 10 21.97 65.00 13.43
C LEU A 10 21.72 63.70 12.69
N THR A 11 22.61 63.46 11.72
CA THR A 11 22.84 62.18 11.06
C THR A 11 23.16 61.14 12.12
N ARG A 12 22.27 60.16 12.29
CA ARG A 12 22.61 58.89 12.94
C ARG A 12 22.48 57.78 11.90
N SER A 13 23.62 57.43 11.34
CA SER A 13 23.84 56.17 10.65
C SER A 13 23.50 55.03 11.60
N ALA A 14 22.41 54.32 11.35
CA ALA A 14 22.14 53.04 11.98
C ALA A 14 22.44 51.95 10.94
N LEU A 15 23.54 51.22 11.19
CA LEU A 15 23.92 50.04 10.44
C LEU A 15 22.77 49.03 10.42
N VAL A 16 22.33 48.65 9.23
CA VAL A 16 21.51 47.46 9.00
C VAL A 16 22.43 46.25 9.15
N LEU A 17 22.36 45.56 10.29
CA LEU A 17 23.05 44.29 10.48
C LEU A 17 22.17 43.18 9.88
N ALA A 18 22.45 42.83 8.64
CA ALA A 18 21.86 41.66 7.99
C ALA A 18 22.35 40.39 8.71
N MET A 19 21.48 39.73 9.47
CA MET A 19 21.73 38.38 9.94
C MET A 19 21.58 37.42 8.75
N LEU A 20 22.69 37.13 8.08
CA LEU A 20 22.80 35.93 7.25
C LEU A 20 22.85 34.73 8.20
N SER A 21 21.71 34.10 8.42
CA SER A 21 21.65 32.75 8.98
C SER A 21 22.33 31.80 7.99
N SER A 22 23.55 31.38 8.34
CA SER A 22 24.29 30.34 7.66
C SER A 22 23.51 29.04 7.74
N LEU A 23 23.02 28.55 6.59
CA LEU A 23 22.71 27.13 6.44
C LEU A 23 24.02 26.38 6.61
N ALA A 24 24.25 25.80 7.78
CA ALA A 24 25.24 24.75 7.95
C ALA A 24 24.75 23.52 7.18
N GLY A 25 25.04 23.47 5.89
CA GLY A 25 25.02 22.21 5.16
C GLY A 25 26.07 21.29 5.78
N CYS A 26 25.68 20.07 6.15
CA CYS A 26 26.64 19.00 6.40
C CYS A 26 27.32 18.66 5.07
N GLY A 27 28.32 19.45 4.69
CA GLY A 27 29.34 19.05 3.74
C GLY A 27 30.28 18.10 4.47
N SER A 28 30.27 16.83 4.10
CA SER A 28 31.25 15.86 4.57
C SER A 28 32.60 16.27 4.03
N ASP A 29 33.47 16.83 4.88
CA ASP A 29 34.88 17.01 4.56
C ASP A 29 35.50 15.63 4.33
N ASN A 30 36.15 15.50 3.17
CA ASN A 30 36.85 14.29 2.76
C ASN A 30 38.09 14.11 3.63
N ASP A 31 37.99 13.26 4.64
CA ASP A 31 39.17 12.65 5.25
C ASP A 31 39.58 11.46 4.37
N ASP A 32 40.79 11.53 3.82
CA ASP A 32 41.43 10.51 2.97
C ASP A 32 41.77 9.26 3.80
N THR A 33 40.72 8.55 4.20
CA THR A 33 40.81 7.15 4.56
C THR A 33 40.08 6.40 3.46
N THR A 34 40.87 5.81 2.55
CA THR A 34 40.40 4.79 1.63
C THR A 34 39.97 3.56 2.44
N VAL A 35 38.80 3.65 3.08
CA VAL A 35 38.08 2.48 3.56
C VAL A 35 37.63 1.74 2.32
N PRO A 36 38.13 0.53 2.04
CA PRO A 36 37.60 -0.25 0.94
C PRO A 36 36.14 -0.56 1.30
N SER A 37 35.20 0.15 0.70
CA SER A 37 33.77 -0.24 0.70
C SER A 37 33.62 -1.52 -0.12
N THR A 38 34.11 -2.61 0.47
CA THR A 38 34.04 -3.98 -0.04
C THR A 38 32.85 -4.73 0.55
N THR A 39 32.08 -4.10 1.45
CA THR A 39 30.90 -4.72 2.04
C THR A 39 29.76 -4.68 1.03
N LYS A 40 29.72 -5.70 0.16
CA LYS A 40 28.58 -6.00 -0.71
C LYS A 40 27.29 -5.94 0.12
N PRO A 41 26.25 -5.21 -0.32
CA PRO A 41 24.97 -5.21 0.39
C PRO A 41 24.49 -6.63 0.63
N PRO A 42 23.90 -6.94 1.80
CA PRO A 42 23.41 -8.28 2.10
C PRO A 42 22.47 -8.74 0.98
N GLN A 43 22.84 -9.84 0.33
CA GLN A 43 22.06 -10.41 -0.76
C GLN A 43 21.02 -11.36 -0.19
N LEU A 44 19.76 -11.04 -0.43
CA LEU A 44 18.64 -11.89 -0.07
C LEU A 44 18.59 -13.12 -0.99
N SER A 45 18.23 -14.28 -0.43
CA SER A 45 17.97 -15.48 -1.23
C SER A 45 16.80 -15.25 -2.22
N PRO A 46 16.78 -15.92 -3.38
CA PRO A 46 15.61 -15.90 -4.25
C PRO A 46 14.37 -16.46 -3.54
N ALA A 47 13.19 -15.93 -3.89
CA ALA A 47 11.93 -16.56 -3.50
C ALA A 47 11.78 -17.92 -4.20
N VAL A 48 11.25 -18.90 -3.47
CA VAL A 48 11.05 -20.27 -3.93
C VAL A 48 9.55 -20.52 -4.04
N GLY A 49 9.11 -20.87 -5.24
CA GLY A 49 7.72 -21.18 -5.52
C GLY A 49 7.27 -22.54 -4.98
N VAL A 50 5.97 -22.68 -4.79
CA VAL A 50 5.30 -23.93 -4.42
C VAL A 50 3.91 -23.98 -5.04
N LYS A 51 3.39 -25.18 -5.24
CA LYS A 51 1.99 -25.39 -5.67
C LYS A 51 1.03 -25.23 -4.48
N MET A 52 -0.19 -24.80 -4.76
CA MET A 52 -1.28 -24.83 -3.77
C MET A 52 -1.50 -26.27 -3.28
N THR A 53 -1.60 -26.47 -1.97
CA THR A 53 -1.64 -27.82 -1.35
C THR A 53 -3.05 -28.38 -1.19
N GLY A 54 -4.10 -27.56 -1.35
CA GLY A 54 -5.52 -27.93 -1.24
C GLY A 54 -6.39 -27.36 -2.37
N ARG A 55 -7.72 -27.48 -2.25
CA ARG A 55 -8.64 -26.90 -3.24
C ARG A 55 -8.94 -25.44 -2.89
N CYS A 56 -9.20 -24.64 -3.91
CA CYS A 56 -9.60 -23.24 -3.69
C CYS A 56 -10.83 -23.10 -2.78
N SER A 57 -11.83 -23.99 -2.94
CA SER A 57 -13.04 -24.00 -2.12
C SER A 57 -12.78 -24.22 -0.63
N ASP A 58 -11.67 -24.87 -0.27
CA ASP A 58 -11.34 -25.17 1.12
C ASP A 58 -11.01 -23.86 1.89
N LEU A 59 -10.63 -22.79 1.16
CA LEU A 59 -10.36 -21.47 1.75
C LEU A 59 -11.62 -20.74 2.24
N LEU A 60 -12.83 -21.22 1.92
CA LEU A 60 -14.06 -20.74 2.56
C LEU A 60 -14.05 -20.97 4.09
N GLY A 61 -13.38 -22.03 4.54
CA GLY A 61 -13.21 -22.34 5.97
C GLY A 61 -12.05 -21.60 6.63
N PHE A 62 -11.44 -20.62 5.96
CA PHE A 62 -10.36 -19.83 6.55
C PHE A 62 -10.88 -18.93 7.68
N HIS A 63 -10.20 -18.98 8.82
CA HIS A 63 -10.53 -18.17 9.98
C HIS A 63 -9.38 -17.21 10.35
N TYR A 64 -9.75 -15.95 10.54
CA TYR A 64 -8.90 -14.88 11.08
C TYR A 64 -9.78 -13.89 11.84
N ASN A 65 -9.21 -13.14 12.78
CA ASN A 65 -9.99 -12.22 13.61
C ASN A 65 -10.77 -11.22 12.75
N ASN A 66 -12.04 -11.02 13.09
CA ASN A 66 -12.97 -10.10 12.43
C ASN A 66 -12.99 -10.22 10.90
N THR A 67 -12.75 -11.41 10.36
CA THR A 67 -12.64 -11.65 8.92
C THR A 67 -13.75 -12.59 8.46
N VAL A 68 -14.41 -12.23 7.37
CA VAL A 68 -15.38 -13.09 6.68
C VAL A 68 -14.87 -13.37 5.28
N ILE A 69 -14.77 -14.65 4.91
CA ILE A 69 -14.56 -15.07 3.52
C ILE A 69 -15.93 -15.27 2.87
N SER A 70 -16.29 -14.40 1.93
CA SER A 70 -17.58 -14.45 1.24
C SER A 70 -17.57 -15.42 0.06
N SER A 71 -16.41 -15.62 -0.58
CA SER A 71 -16.26 -16.60 -1.65
C SER A 71 -14.80 -17.05 -1.80
N ALA A 72 -14.61 -18.29 -2.25
CA ALA A 72 -13.34 -18.80 -2.74
C ALA A 72 -13.61 -19.69 -3.96
N THR A 73 -13.23 -19.20 -5.15
CA THR A 73 -13.57 -19.84 -6.42
C THR A 73 -12.34 -20.04 -7.30
N LEU A 74 -12.20 -21.24 -7.86
CA LEU A 74 -11.14 -21.53 -8.81
C LEU A 74 -11.43 -20.76 -10.10
N GLN A 75 -10.42 -20.05 -10.60
CA GLN A 75 -10.41 -19.43 -11.90
C GLN A 75 -9.47 -20.25 -12.78
N GLU A 76 -10.02 -20.89 -13.82
CA GLU A 76 -9.22 -21.63 -14.79
C GLU A 76 -8.31 -20.69 -15.57
N ALA A 77 -7.18 -21.21 -16.06
CA ALA A 77 -6.24 -20.44 -16.86
C ALA A 77 -6.93 -19.79 -18.07
N GLY A 78 -6.67 -18.50 -18.29
CA GLY A 78 -7.26 -17.73 -19.38
C GLY A 78 -8.67 -17.18 -19.11
N THR A 79 -9.32 -17.52 -17.99
CA THR A 79 -10.61 -16.91 -17.58
C THR A 79 -10.48 -15.39 -17.40
N LEU A 80 -9.33 -14.95 -16.88
CA LEU A 80 -8.97 -13.54 -16.77
C LEU A 80 -7.86 -13.23 -17.78
N THR A 81 -8.02 -12.15 -18.53
CA THR A 81 -6.97 -11.56 -19.36
C THR A 81 -6.65 -10.16 -18.89
N VAL A 82 -5.37 -9.83 -18.76
CA VAL A 82 -4.91 -8.46 -18.45
C VAL A 82 -3.96 -8.03 -19.55
N ALA A 83 -4.23 -6.88 -20.17
CA ALA A 83 -3.46 -6.38 -21.32
C ALA A 83 -3.26 -7.45 -22.43
N ASN A 84 -4.34 -8.17 -22.77
CA ASN A 84 -4.35 -9.28 -23.74
C ASN A 84 -3.44 -10.47 -23.39
N LYS A 85 -2.99 -10.59 -22.14
CA LYS A 85 -2.28 -11.77 -21.65
C LYS A 85 -3.19 -12.61 -20.76
N PRO A 86 -3.38 -13.90 -21.05
CA PRO A 86 -4.15 -14.79 -20.18
C PRO A 86 -3.41 -14.96 -18.85
N ILE A 87 -4.16 -14.89 -17.76
CA ILE A 87 -3.65 -15.17 -16.42
C ILE A 87 -3.72 -16.67 -16.16
N GLY A 88 -2.68 -17.23 -15.53
CA GLY A 88 -2.65 -18.62 -15.11
C GLY A 88 -3.77 -18.98 -14.13
N ALA A 89 -4.02 -20.28 -13.94
CA ALA A 89 -5.04 -20.73 -13.00
C ALA A 89 -4.76 -20.23 -11.57
N HIS A 90 -5.79 -19.73 -10.89
CA HIS A 90 -5.65 -19.15 -9.56
C HIS A 90 -6.95 -19.25 -8.78
N CYS A 91 -6.84 -19.24 -7.45
CA CYS A 91 -7.99 -19.12 -6.56
C CYS A 91 -8.32 -17.64 -6.35
N LEU A 92 -9.56 -17.25 -6.62
CA LEU A 92 -10.11 -15.93 -6.30
C LEU A 92 -10.87 -16.01 -4.98
N VAL A 93 -10.35 -15.33 -3.97
CA VAL A 93 -10.95 -15.19 -2.64
C VAL A 93 -11.49 -13.78 -2.49
N LYS A 94 -12.73 -13.64 -1.99
CA LYS A 94 -13.31 -12.34 -1.62
C LYS A 94 -13.76 -12.38 -0.18
N GLY A 95 -13.72 -11.23 0.46
CA GLY A 95 -14.11 -11.12 1.85
C GLY A 95 -14.08 -9.68 2.35
N TYR A 96 -14.26 -9.54 3.65
CA TYR A 96 -14.16 -8.26 4.33
C TYR A 96 -13.68 -8.44 5.77
N MET A 97 -13.14 -7.36 6.34
CA MET A 97 -12.70 -7.28 7.73
C MET A 97 -13.37 -6.14 8.48
N ASP A 98 -13.48 -6.28 9.81
CA ASP A 98 -13.85 -5.21 10.74
C ASP A 98 -15.17 -4.48 10.41
N GLN A 99 -16.20 -5.22 9.98
CA GLN A 99 -17.52 -4.63 9.73
C GLN A 99 -18.07 -3.98 11.01
N ARG A 100 -18.56 -2.74 10.88
CA ARG A 100 -19.13 -1.97 11.98
C ARG A 100 -20.14 -0.93 11.46
N VAL A 101 -20.99 -0.45 12.36
CA VAL A 101 -21.81 0.74 12.12
C VAL A 101 -21.13 1.94 12.77
N SER A 102 -20.98 3.01 12.02
CA SER A 102 -20.44 4.27 12.51
C SER A 102 -21.42 4.95 13.47
N PRO A 103 -20.98 5.37 14.67
CA PRO A 103 -21.83 6.14 15.57
C PRO A 103 -21.98 7.61 15.14
N VAL A 104 -21.25 8.06 14.11
CA VAL A 104 -21.22 9.47 13.67
C VAL A 104 -22.24 9.73 12.56
N ASP A 105 -22.30 8.83 11.57
CA ASP A 105 -23.13 8.99 10.36
C ASP A 105 -24.11 7.82 10.14
N GLY A 106 -24.11 6.81 11.01
CA GLY A 106 -24.99 5.65 10.93
C GLY A 106 -24.68 4.69 9.77
N GLN A 107 -23.62 4.92 9.00
CA GLN A 107 -23.27 4.09 7.87
C GLN A 107 -22.54 2.81 8.31
N THR A 108 -22.67 1.75 7.51
CA THR A 108 -21.87 0.53 7.71
C THR A 108 -20.53 0.68 6.99
N TYR A 109 -19.44 0.45 7.70
CA TYR A 109 -18.07 0.43 7.19
C TYR A 109 -17.46 -0.94 7.39
N GLN A 110 -16.62 -1.36 6.45
CA GLN A 110 -15.84 -2.59 6.49
C GLN A 110 -14.67 -2.45 5.52
N ILE A 111 -13.59 -3.20 5.75
CA ILE A 111 -12.47 -3.28 4.82
C ILE A 111 -12.74 -4.43 3.87
N GLY A 112 -13.29 -4.14 2.70
CA GLY A 112 -13.50 -5.12 1.64
C GLY A 112 -12.17 -5.49 0.98
N PHE A 113 -12.02 -6.75 0.57
CA PHE A 113 -10.86 -7.22 -0.16
C PHE A 113 -11.20 -8.30 -1.18
N GLU A 114 -10.38 -8.40 -2.22
CA GLU A 114 -10.22 -9.61 -3.01
C GLU A 114 -8.74 -10.00 -3.06
N MET A 115 -8.50 -11.30 -3.09
CA MET A 115 -7.17 -11.87 -3.15
C MET A 115 -7.11 -12.95 -4.23
N ARG A 116 -6.07 -12.92 -5.04
CA ARG A 116 -5.81 -13.91 -6.08
C ARG A 116 -4.56 -14.70 -5.73
N LEU A 117 -4.71 -16.02 -5.66
CA LEU A 117 -3.71 -16.98 -5.21
C LEU A 117 -3.40 -17.95 -6.37
N PRO A 118 -2.28 -17.79 -7.10
CA PRO A 118 -1.90 -18.69 -8.18
C PRO A 118 -1.84 -20.16 -7.74
N ILE A 119 -2.27 -21.08 -8.61
CA ILE A 119 -2.07 -22.52 -8.34
C ILE A 119 -0.57 -22.86 -8.32
N ASP A 120 0.18 -22.26 -9.25
CA ASP A 120 1.64 -22.26 -9.31
C ASP A 120 2.17 -20.93 -8.76
N TRP A 121 2.40 -20.86 -7.45
CA TRP A 121 2.82 -19.63 -6.78
C TRP A 121 4.32 -19.50 -6.72
N ASN A 122 4.85 -18.29 -6.95
CA ASN A 122 6.28 -18.01 -7.02
C ASN A 122 6.95 -17.69 -5.66
N GLY A 123 6.19 -17.79 -4.56
CA GLY A 123 6.69 -17.49 -3.21
C GLY A 123 6.63 -16.00 -2.82
N ARG A 124 6.08 -15.13 -3.67
CA ARG A 124 6.02 -13.67 -3.46
C ARG A 124 4.59 -13.17 -3.25
N PHE A 125 4.42 -12.18 -2.38
CA PHE A 125 3.15 -11.55 -2.08
C PHE A 125 3.19 -10.04 -2.41
N LEU A 126 2.14 -9.52 -3.03
CA LEU A 126 1.96 -8.09 -3.29
C LEU A 126 0.64 -7.60 -2.68
N TYR A 127 0.71 -6.52 -1.90
CA TYR A 127 -0.44 -5.68 -1.60
C TYR A 127 -0.60 -4.64 -2.72
N GLN A 128 -1.69 -4.72 -3.49
CA GLN A 128 -2.00 -3.74 -4.52
C GLN A 128 -2.75 -2.56 -3.90
N GLY A 129 -2.09 -1.40 -3.81
CA GLY A 129 -2.75 -0.14 -3.54
C GLY A 129 -3.65 0.31 -4.69
N ASN A 130 -4.68 1.08 -4.37
CA ASN A 130 -5.57 1.71 -5.36
C ASN A 130 -5.24 3.22 -5.44
N GLY A 131 -6.18 4.04 -5.92
CA GLY A 131 -5.94 5.45 -6.17
C GLY A 131 -7.20 6.32 -6.04
N GLY A 132 -7.00 7.62 -5.92
CA GLY A 132 -8.06 8.57 -5.60
C GLY A 132 -8.37 8.56 -4.10
N THR A 133 -9.65 8.70 -3.73
CA THR A 133 -10.10 8.66 -2.33
C THR A 133 -10.37 7.22 -1.82
N ASP A 134 -9.99 6.21 -2.62
CA ASP A 134 -10.41 4.79 -2.55
C ASP A 134 -11.89 4.60 -2.20
N GLY A 135 -12.38 3.38 -2.02
CA GLY A 135 -13.82 3.05 -2.05
C GLY A 135 -14.22 2.09 -3.16
N ASN A 136 -13.27 1.75 -4.05
CA ASN A 136 -13.49 0.77 -5.11
C ASN A 136 -12.64 -0.47 -4.84
N LEU A 137 -13.26 -1.64 -4.88
CA LEU A 137 -12.54 -2.90 -4.88
C LEU A 137 -12.08 -3.24 -6.31
N VAL A 138 -10.88 -2.81 -6.66
CA VAL A 138 -10.27 -3.07 -7.97
C VAL A 138 -9.76 -4.52 -8.03
N PRO A 139 -9.81 -5.20 -9.19
CA PRO A 139 -9.27 -6.55 -9.31
C PRO A 139 -7.80 -6.65 -8.87
N ALA A 140 -7.47 -7.67 -8.08
CA ALA A 140 -6.14 -7.91 -7.52
C ALA A 140 -5.19 -8.55 -8.54
N THR A 141 -4.86 -7.82 -9.60
CA THR A 141 -3.96 -8.28 -10.66
C THR A 141 -2.50 -7.92 -10.40
N GLY A 142 -2.24 -6.95 -9.53
CA GLY A 142 -0.92 -6.48 -9.15
C GLY A 142 -0.33 -5.56 -10.19
N GLN A 143 -1.12 -4.61 -10.69
CA GLN A 143 -0.60 -3.55 -11.55
C GLN A 143 0.32 -2.63 -10.72
N VAL A 144 1.58 -2.49 -11.17
CA VAL A 144 2.59 -1.67 -10.50
C VAL A 144 2.92 -0.46 -11.39
N GLY A 145 2.77 0.74 -10.84
CA GLY A 145 3.12 2.00 -11.51
C GLY A 145 2.13 2.48 -12.58
N SER A 146 2.35 3.71 -13.06
CA SER A 146 1.43 4.45 -13.94
C SER A 146 1.64 4.16 -15.43
N GLY A 147 2.65 3.37 -15.79
CA GLY A 147 3.11 3.18 -17.18
C GLY A 147 2.40 2.10 -17.98
N GLY A 148 1.31 1.52 -17.46
CA GLY A 148 0.60 0.41 -18.11
C GLY A 148 1.53 -0.76 -18.46
N PRO A 149 2.16 -1.40 -17.46
CA PRO A 149 3.08 -2.50 -17.71
C PRO A 149 2.39 -3.60 -18.53
N MET A 150 3.13 -4.17 -19.49
CA MET A 150 2.60 -5.22 -20.36
C MET A 150 2.30 -6.52 -19.59
N THR A 151 2.78 -6.65 -18.35
CA THR A 151 2.49 -7.73 -17.40
C THR A 151 2.09 -7.15 -16.05
N ASN A 152 1.67 -8.00 -15.13
CA ASN A 152 1.26 -7.64 -13.77
C ASN A 152 1.73 -8.72 -12.79
N ALA A 153 1.74 -8.43 -11.49
CA ALA A 153 2.30 -9.35 -10.51
C ALA A 153 1.59 -10.72 -10.50
N LEU A 154 0.27 -10.75 -10.72
CA LEU A 154 -0.47 -12.01 -10.77
C LEU A 154 -0.04 -12.88 -11.97
N HIS A 155 0.18 -12.27 -13.14
CA HIS A 155 0.76 -12.95 -14.30
C HIS A 155 2.14 -13.54 -13.97
N ASP A 156 2.95 -12.83 -13.18
CA ASP A 156 4.30 -13.26 -12.80
C ASP A 156 4.29 -14.25 -11.61
N GLY A 157 3.11 -14.71 -11.19
CA GLY A 157 2.91 -15.76 -10.18
C GLY A 157 2.90 -15.26 -8.74
N PHE A 158 2.68 -13.97 -8.49
CA PHE A 158 2.52 -13.43 -7.14
C PHE A 158 1.12 -13.78 -6.60
N ALA A 159 1.05 -13.98 -5.29
CA ALA A 159 -0.21 -13.83 -4.58
C ALA A 159 -0.49 -12.33 -4.42
N VAL A 160 -1.67 -11.86 -4.82
CA VAL A 160 -2.01 -10.43 -4.82
C VAL A 160 -3.29 -10.19 -4.04
N ILE A 161 -3.31 -9.17 -3.18
CA ILE A 161 -4.53 -8.67 -2.53
C ILE A 161 -4.80 -7.22 -2.96
N SER A 162 -6.07 -6.86 -3.13
CA SER A 162 -6.54 -5.48 -3.29
C SER A 162 -7.69 -5.21 -2.31
N SER A 163 -7.94 -3.95 -1.98
CA SER A 163 -8.93 -3.52 -0.99
C SER A 163 -9.66 -2.25 -1.41
N ASP A 164 -10.91 -2.09 -0.97
CA ASP A 164 -11.65 -0.83 -1.08
C ASP A 164 -11.19 0.25 -0.09
N ALA A 165 -10.20 -0.05 0.76
CA ALA A 165 -9.61 0.82 1.77
C ALA A 165 -10.53 1.18 2.96
N GLY A 166 -11.60 0.43 3.21
CA GLY A 166 -12.41 0.58 4.43
C GLY A 166 -13.77 1.26 4.24
N HIS A 167 -14.09 1.68 3.02
CA HIS A 167 -15.37 2.25 2.63
C HIS A 167 -15.68 1.84 1.19
N ASN A 168 -16.90 2.11 0.71
CA ASN A 168 -17.27 1.88 -0.68
C ASN A 168 -17.50 3.21 -1.43
N ALA A 169 -17.59 3.14 -2.76
CA ALA A 169 -17.63 4.32 -3.63
C ALA A 169 -18.83 5.24 -3.37
N SER A 170 -19.98 4.70 -2.94
CA SER A 170 -21.16 5.51 -2.61
C SER A 170 -20.97 6.36 -1.35
N GLN A 171 -19.98 6.02 -0.52
CA GLN A 171 -19.63 6.76 0.70
C GLN A 171 -18.65 7.89 0.41
N ASN A 172 -18.14 8.03 -0.82
CA ASN A 172 -17.19 9.08 -1.15
C ASN A 172 -17.84 10.45 -1.36
N PRO A 173 -17.20 11.56 -0.92
CA PRO A 173 -16.04 11.62 -0.01
C PRO A 173 -16.45 11.61 1.48
N MET A 174 -17.74 11.41 1.78
CA MET A 174 -18.34 11.57 3.11
C MET A 174 -17.88 10.52 4.14
N PHE A 175 -17.19 9.45 3.73
CA PHE A 175 -16.51 8.54 4.66
C PHE A 175 -15.59 9.28 5.64
N GLY A 176 -15.07 10.45 5.22
CA GLY A 176 -14.25 11.34 6.05
C GLY A 176 -14.96 11.90 7.29
N LEU A 177 -16.28 11.75 7.43
CA LEU A 177 -16.98 12.07 8.67
C LEU A 177 -16.69 11.05 9.77
N ASP A 178 -16.48 9.79 9.43
CA ASP A 178 -16.17 8.74 10.40
C ASP A 178 -14.65 8.68 10.67
N PRO A 179 -14.20 8.89 11.92
CA PRO A 179 -12.78 8.90 12.25
C PRO A 179 -12.05 7.58 11.96
N GLN A 180 -12.73 6.45 12.13
CA GLN A 180 -12.13 5.14 11.92
C GLN A 180 -12.02 4.79 10.43
N ALA A 181 -12.95 5.25 9.58
CA ALA A 181 -12.88 5.11 8.13
C ALA A 181 -11.72 5.94 7.57
N ARG A 182 -11.45 7.13 8.13
CA ARG A 182 -10.23 7.89 7.81
C ARG A 182 -8.95 7.14 8.16
N ILE A 183 -8.93 6.46 9.31
CA ILE A 183 -7.79 5.62 9.72
C ILE A 183 -7.64 4.45 8.75
N ASP A 184 -8.72 3.76 8.42
CA ASP A 184 -8.70 2.61 7.52
C ASP A 184 -8.19 3.00 6.13
N TYR A 185 -8.69 4.11 5.57
CA TYR A 185 -8.20 4.68 4.31
C TYR A 185 -6.72 5.09 4.39
N GLY A 186 -6.30 5.74 5.48
CA GLY A 186 -4.95 6.28 5.59
C GLY A 186 -3.87 5.21 5.76
N TYR A 187 -4.11 4.17 6.57
CA TYR A 187 -3.14 3.10 6.85
C TYR A 187 -3.74 1.84 7.50
N GLY A 188 -4.96 1.90 8.02
CA GLY A 188 -5.58 0.82 8.77
C GLY A 188 -5.85 -0.40 7.89
N ALA A 189 -6.37 -0.20 6.68
CA ALA A 189 -6.70 -1.29 5.75
C ALA A 189 -5.46 -2.15 5.44
N ILE A 190 -4.36 -1.54 4.98
CA ILE A 190 -3.12 -2.27 4.68
C ILE A 190 -2.52 -2.93 5.93
N THR A 191 -2.57 -2.26 7.08
CA THR A 191 -2.06 -2.78 8.36
C THR A 191 -2.78 -4.05 8.80
N LYS A 192 -4.10 -4.09 8.61
CA LYS A 192 -4.95 -5.23 9.00
C LYS A 192 -4.94 -6.36 7.98
N LEU A 193 -5.03 -6.03 6.69
CA LEU A 193 -5.10 -7.02 5.61
C LEU A 193 -3.77 -7.74 5.39
N THR A 194 -2.63 -7.08 5.53
CA THR A 194 -1.31 -7.71 5.29
C THR A 194 -1.06 -8.97 6.13
N PRO A 195 -1.20 -8.95 7.47
CA PRO A 195 -1.01 -10.16 8.28
C PRO A 195 -2.09 -11.22 8.02
N MET A 196 -3.34 -10.82 7.76
CA MET A 196 -4.42 -11.73 7.36
C MET A 196 -4.09 -12.46 6.05
N ALA A 197 -3.69 -11.71 5.01
CA ALA A 197 -3.30 -12.24 3.70
C ALA A 197 -2.13 -13.22 3.81
N LYS A 198 -1.10 -12.89 4.61
CA LYS A 198 0.02 -13.81 4.88
C LYS A 198 -0.43 -15.11 5.55
N LYS A 199 -1.41 -15.05 6.44
CA LYS A 199 -1.99 -16.25 7.09
C LYS A 199 -2.84 -17.06 6.10
N LEU A 200 -3.58 -16.41 5.21
CA LEU A 200 -4.32 -17.05 4.12
C LEU A 200 -3.36 -17.76 3.15
N ILE A 201 -2.25 -17.11 2.75
CA ILE A 201 -1.17 -17.71 1.95
C ILE A 201 -0.60 -18.95 2.66
N LYS A 202 -0.27 -18.84 3.96
CA LYS A 202 0.22 -20.00 4.72
C LYS A 202 -0.77 -21.16 4.71
N THR A 203 -2.06 -20.87 4.73
CA THR A 203 -3.13 -21.88 4.66
C THR A 203 -3.18 -22.53 3.27
N ALA A 204 -3.06 -21.74 2.20
CA ALA A 204 -3.12 -22.22 0.82
C ALA A 204 -1.87 -23.00 0.36
N TYR A 205 -0.68 -22.62 0.85
CA TYR A 205 0.61 -23.12 0.33
C TYR A 205 1.49 -23.82 1.38
N GLY A 206 1.05 -23.89 2.64
CA GLY A 206 1.82 -24.48 3.73
C GLY A 206 2.99 -23.63 4.26
N LYS A 207 3.30 -22.49 3.63
CA LYS A 207 4.38 -21.57 4.06
C LYS A 207 4.01 -20.09 3.90
N LEU A 208 4.73 -19.23 4.63
CA LEU A 208 4.63 -17.77 4.46
C LEU A 208 5.32 -17.31 3.16
N PRO A 209 5.02 -16.10 2.66
CA PRO A 209 5.79 -15.50 1.57
C PRO A 209 7.26 -15.35 1.93
N ASP A 210 8.14 -15.67 0.99
CA ASP A 210 9.57 -15.40 1.14
C ASP A 210 9.83 -13.90 1.00
N ARG A 211 9.04 -13.22 0.17
CA ARG A 211 9.10 -11.76 -0.04
C ARG A 211 7.70 -11.16 -0.06
N SER A 212 7.58 -9.94 0.45
CA SER A 212 6.33 -9.17 0.46
C SER A 212 6.61 -7.77 -0.07
N TYR A 213 5.72 -7.30 -0.93
CA TYR A 213 5.77 -6.02 -1.62
C TYR A 213 4.45 -5.27 -1.38
N ALA A 214 4.48 -3.95 -1.50
CA ALA A 214 3.33 -3.05 -1.48
C ALA A 214 3.59 -1.88 -2.41
#